data_AF-A0A832CZW2-F1
#
_entry.id   AF-A0A832CZW2-F1
#
_cell.length_a   1.000
_cell.length_b   1.000
_cell.length_c   1.000
_cell.angle_alpha   90.00
_cell.angle_beta   90.00
_cell.angle_gamma   90.00
#
_symmetry.space_group_name_H-M   'P 1'
#
loop_
_entity.id
_entity.type
_entity.pdbx_description
1 polymer ?
#
loop_
_entity_poly.entity_id
_entity_poly.type
_entity_poly.pdbx_seq_one_letter_code
_entity_poly.pdbx_strand_id
1 'polypeptide(L)'
;MAKKELKTYIHKVYIIDVEKGSIRLKNKKCPRCGSIMAHHMQPVERWHCGKCSYTEFITKPVAPTLPKKIAKREEKAEEKDKRKKT
;
A
#
# COMPACT_ATOMS: atom_id res chain seq x y z
N MET A 1 15.77 22.54 24.20
CA MET A 1 14.86 21.70 23.38
C MET A 1 14.07 20.80 24.33
N ALA A 2 12.83 21.14 24.65
CA ALA A 2 12.03 20.37 25.60
C ALA A 2 11.68 18.98 25.02
N LYS A 3 12.21 17.92 25.64
CA LYS A 3 11.95 16.53 25.25
C LYS A 3 10.55 16.17 25.75
N LYS A 4 9.55 16.27 24.87
CA LYS A 4 8.18 15.86 25.18
C LYS A 4 8.13 14.34 25.24
N GLU A 5 8.02 13.78 26.44
CA GLU A 5 7.85 12.35 26.65
C GLU A 5 6.48 11.90 26.16
N LEU A 6 6.44 11.31 24.97
CA LEU A 6 5.24 10.67 24.43
C LEU A 6 5.04 9.32 25.13
N LYS A 7 4.20 9.28 26.17
CA LYS A 7 3.75 8.04 26.80
C LYS A 7 2.97 7.19 25.79
N THR A 8 3.65 6.19 25.22
CA THR A 8 3.04 5.19 24.35
C THR A 8 2.67 3.97 25.20
N TYR A 9 1.37 3.72 25.35
CA TYR A 9 0.88 2.58 26.13
C TYR A 9 0.84 1.31 25.27
N ILE A 10 1.54 0.26 25.70
CA ILE A 10 1.67 -1.03 24.98
C ILE A 10 0.32 -1.72 24.76
N HIS A 11 -0.61 -1.63 25.73
CA HIS A 11 -1.91 -2.29 25.66
C HIS A 11 -2.80 -1.78 24.49
N LYS A 12 -2.53 -0.59 23.95
CA LYS A 12 -3.30 -0.03 22.84
C LYS A 12 -3.04 -0.73 21.50
N VAL A 13 -1.98 -1.54 21.41
CA VAL A 13 -1.58 -2.27 20.18
C VAL A 13 -2.46 -3.51 19.96
N TYR A 14 -3.12 -4.00 21.01
CA TYR A 14 -3.99 -5.16 20.95
C TYR A 14 -5.47 -4.72 20.82
N ILE A 15 -6.25 -5.50 20.05
CA ILE A 15 -7.71 -5.48 20.05
C ILE A 15 -8.15 -6.77 20.75
N ILE A 16 -9.06 -6.63 21.71
CA ILE A 16 -9.64 -7.74 22.44
C ILE A 16 -11.08 -7.89 21.93
N ASP A 17 -11.37 -9.00 21.25
CA ASP A 17 -12.73 -9.37 20.88
C ASP A 17 -13.33 -10.20 22.03
N VAL A 18 -14.03 -9.53 22.94
CA VAL A 18 -14.57 -10.13 24.18
C VAL A 18 -15.55 -11.27 23.89
N GLU A 19 -16.32 -11.15 22.80
CA GLU A 19 -17.33 -12.14 22.39
C GLU A 19 -16.72 -13.47 21.92
N LYS A 20 -15.53 -13.43 21.33
CA LYS A 20 -14.86 -14.59 20.74
C LYS A 20 -13.68 -15.08 21.57
N GLY A 21 -13.35 -14.37 22.65
CA GLY A 21 -12.15 -14.63 23.46
C GLY A 21 -10.84 -14.50 22.68
N SER A 22 -10.81 -13.74 21.57
CA SER A 22 -9.64 -13.68 20.69
C SER A 22 -8.88 -12.36 20.81
N ILE A 23 -7.55 -12.46 20.92
CA ILE A 23 -6.66 -11.30 20.99
C ILE A 23 -6.03 -11.10 19.61
N ARG A 24 -6.35 -9.97 18.97
CA ARG A 24 -5.83 -9.61 17.65
C ARG A 24 -4.84 -8.46 17.76
N LEU A 25 -3.79 -8.50 16.95
CA LEU A 25 -2.85 -7.38 16.81
C LEU A 25 -3.40 -6.37 15.80
N LYS A 26 -3.36 -5.07 16.13
CA LYS A 26 -3.75 -4.00 15.20
C LYS A 26 -2.81 -3.89 13.99
N ASN A 27 -1.53 -4.19 14.21
CA ASN A 27 -0.46 -3.93 13.26
C ASN A 27 0.10 -5.24 12.69
N LYS A 28 0.75 -5.14 11.52
CA LYS A 28 1.44 -6.26 10.88
C LYS A 28 2.66 -6.72 11.68
N LYS A 29 2.93 -8.03 11.64
CA LYS A 29 4.18 -8.63 12.10
C LYS A 29 5.23 -8.55 10.98
N CYS A 30 6.47 -8.27 11.34
CA CYS A 30 7.59 -8.25 10.40
C CYS A 30 7.94 -9.68 9.95
N PRO A 31 8.13 -9.93 8.64
CA PRO A 31 8.47 -11.26 8.14
C PRO A 31 9.87 -11.73 8.54
N ARG A 32 10.79 -10.82 8.87
CA ARG A 32 12.16 -11.18 9.24
C ARG A 32 12.35 -11.48 10.73
N CYS A 33 11.79 -10.64 11.60
CA CYS A 33 12.08 -10.67 13.04
C CYS A 33 10.85 -10.86 13.93
N GLY A 34 9.64 -10.98 13.37
CA GLY A 34 8.40 -11.16 14.12
C GLY A 34 7.95 -9.95 14.95
N SER A 35 8.70 -8.84 14.92
CA SER A 35 8.35 -7.62 15.66
C SER A 35 7.18 -6.89 15.01
N ILE A 36 6.47 -6.07 15.80
CA ILE A 36 5.33 -5.30 15.33
C ILE A 36 5.83 -4.12 14.49
N MET A 37 5.33 -4.01 13.25
CA MET A 37 5.71 -2.92 12.34
C MET A 37 4.89 -1.65 12.61
N ALA A 38 5.50 -0.50 12.37
CA ALA A 38 4.84 0.80 12.40
C ALA A 38 4.27 1.12 11.02
N HIS A 39 3.00 1.55 10.98
CA HIS A 39 2.36 2.02 9.78
C HIS A 39 2.51 3.54 9.67
N HIS A 40 3.21 4.01 8.65
CA HIS A 40 3.36 5.43 8.34
C HIS A 40 2.51 5.77 7.13
N MET A 41 1.55 6.69 7.27
CA MET A 41 0.65 7.08 6.18
C MET A 41 1.22 8.21 5.30
N GLN A 42 2.16 9.01 5.81
CA GLN A 42 2.74 10.14 5.10
C GLN A 42 4.27 10.02 4.99
N PRO A 43 4.89 10.49 3.89
CA PRO A 43 4.28 10.98 2.64
C PRO A 43 3.74 9.87 1.72
N VAL A 44 4.21 8.63 1.90
CA VAL A 44 3.74 7.43 1.20
C VAL A 44 3.45 6.35 2.25
N GLU A 45 2.35 5.64 2.06
CA GLU A 45 1.93 4.51 2.91
C GLU A 45 3.01 3.43 2.95
N ARG A 46 3.63 3.24 4.12
CA ARG A 46 4.70 2.26 4.33
C ARG A 46 4.60 1.58 5.68
N TRP A 47 5.01 0.32 5.72
CA TRP A 47 5.28 -0.43 6.93
C TRP A 47 6.77 -0.39 7.21
N HIS A 48 7.16 0.09 8.39
CA HIS A 48 8.56 0.11 8.81
C HIS A 48 8.76 -0.70 10.08
N CYS A 49 9.78 -1.55 10.10
CA CYS A 49 10.20 -2.29 11.29
C CYS A 49 11.32 -1.54 12.02
N GLY A 50 11.06 -1.12 13.26
CA GLY A 50 12.06 -0.43 14.09
C GLY A 50 13.22 -1.31 14.57
N LYS A 51 13.10 -2.65 14.51
CA LYS A 51 14.14 -3.58 14.99
C LYS A 51 15.17 -3.95 13.92
N CYS A 52 14.71 -4.27 12.71
CA CYS A 52 15.57 -4.74 11.62
C CYS A 52 15.65 -3.77 10.43
N SER A 53 15.12 -2.55 10.58
CA SER A 53 15.04 -1.53 9.53
C SER A 53 14.31 -1.92 8.24
N TYR A 54 13.62 -3.05 8.21
CA TYR A 54 12.89 -3.51 7.03
C TYR A 54 11.69 -2.60 6.72
N THR A 55 11.47 -2.30 5.44
CA THR A 55 10.40 -1.42 4.95
C THR A 55 9.63 -2.06 3.81
N GLU A 56 8.30 -2.07 3.91
CA GLU A 56 7.39 -2.44 2.82
C GLU A 56 6.56 -1.24 2.40
N PHE A 57 6.61 -0.90 1.11
CA PHE A 57 5.74 0.12 0.54
C PHE A 57 4.48 -0.55 0.03
N ILE A 58 3.32 -0.04 0.45
CA ILE A 58 2.05 -0.49 -0.11
C ILE A 58 1.88 0.24 -1.43
N THR A 59 2.40 -0.32 -2.51
CA THR A 59 2.04 0.15 -3.85
C THR A 59 0.57 -0.18 -4.04
N LYS A 60 -0.31 0.83 -4.06
CA LYS A 60 -1.62 0.64 -4.70
C LYS A 60 -1.29 0.16 -6.11
N PRO A 61 -1.83 -0.99 -6.57
CA PRO A 61 -1.61 -1.39 -7.95
C PRO A 61 -2.11 -0.22 -8.79
N VAL A 62 -1.19 0.49 -9.43
CA VAL A 62 -1.53 1.39 -10.50
C VAL A 62 -2.20 0.44 -11.47
N ALA A 63 -3.53 0.49 -11.59
CA ALA A 63 -4.21 -0.14 -12.70
C ALA A 63 -3.37 0.22 -13.93
N PRO A 64 -2.86 -0.75 -14.70
CA PRO A 64 -1.89 -0.45 -15.74
C PRO A 64 -2.55 0.61 -16.61
N THR A 65 -2.09 1.85 -16.51
CA THR A 65 -2.48 2.90 -17.42
C THR A 65 -1.75 2.55 -18.69
N LEU A 66 -2.33 1.59 -19.42
CA LEU A 66 -2.10 1.39 -20.83
C LEU A 66 -2.06 2.81 -21.41
N PRO A 67 -0.93 3.23 -22.00
CA PRO A 67 -0.87 4.55 -22.59
C PRO A 67 -1.99 4.61 -23.63
N LYS A 68 -2.98 5.49 -23.43
CA LYS A 68 -4.13 5.76 -24.32
C LYS A 68 -3.72 6.13 -25.77
N LYS A 69 -2.44 6.05 -26.11
CA LYS A 69 -1.84 6.30 -27.43
C LYS A 69 -2.01 5.15 -28.42
N ILE A 70 -2.35 3.92 -27.98
CA ILE A 70 -2.51 2.78 -28.91
C ILE A 70 -3.92 2.79 -29.54
N ALA A 71 -4.97 3.11 -28.79
CA ALA A 71 -6.37 3.08 -29.28
C ALA A 71 -6.65 4.05 -30.45
N LYS A 72 -5.98 5.22 -30.51
CA LYS A 72 -6.19 6.19 -31.61
C LYS A 72 -5.46 5.84 -32.92
N ARG A 73 -4.56 4.85 -32.93
CA ARG A 73 -3.86 4.43 -34.16
C ARG A 73 -4.66 3.36 -34.92
N GLU A 74 -5.53 2.61 -34.25
CA GLU A 74 -6.33 1.54 -34.87
C GLU A 74 -7.52 2.11 -35.67
N GLU A 75 -8.26 3.09 -35.13
CA GLU A 75 -9.36 3.74 -35.88
C GLU A 75 -8.88 4.44 -37.17
N LYS A 76 -7.66 5.02 -37.16
CA LYS A 76 -7.08 5.67 -38.34
C LYS A 76 -6.55 4.71 -39.41
N ALA A 77 -6.31 3.45 -39.06
CA ALA A 77 -5.90 2.42 -40.02
C ALA A 77 -7.12 1.88 -40.78
N GLU A 78 -8.26 1.70 -40.08
CA GLU A 78 -9.48 1.17 -40.70
C GLU A 78 -10.17 2.16 -41.64
N GLU A 79 -10.12 3.47 -41.36
CA GLU A 79 -10.70 4.48 -42.26
C GLU A 79 -9.87 4.70 -43.54
N LYS A 80 -8.56 4.41 -43.50
CA LYS A 80 -7.71 4.46 -44.70
C LYS A 80 -7.92 3.29 -45.64
N ASP A 81 -8.32 2.13 -45.14
CA ASP A 81 -8.58 0.94 -45.97
C ASP A 81 -9.89 1.07 -46.75
N LYS A 82 -10.93 1.67 -46.14
CA LYS A 82 -12.23 1.92 -46.80
C LYS A 82 -12.16 2.93 -47.94
N ARG A 83 -11.27 3.92 -47.88
CA ARG A 83 -11.05 4.90 -48.97
C ARG A 83 -10.25 4.38 -50.15
N LYS A 84 -9.62 3.21 -50.03
CA LYS A 84 -8.81 2.61 -51.11
C LYS A 84 -9.58 1.60 -51.96
N LYS A 85 -10.85 1.34 -51.60
CA LYS A 85 -11.72 0.31 -52.21
C LYS A 85 -12.96 0.88 -52.94
N THR A 86 -13.06 2.21 -53.03
CA THR A 86 -14.00 2.94 -53.91
C THR A 86 -13.28 3.49 -55.12
#